data_AF-A0A9D7M1W6-F1
#
_entry.id   AF-A0A9D7M1W6-F1
#
_cell.length_a   1.000
_cell.length_b   1.000
_cell.length_c   1.000
_cell.angle_alpha   90.00
_cell.angle_beta   90.00
_cell.angle_gamma   90.00
#
_symmetry.space_group_name_H-M   'P 1'
#
loop_
_entity.id
_entity.type
_entity.pdbx_description
1 polymer ?
#
loop_
_entity_poly.entity_id
_entity_poly.type
_entity_poly.pdbx_seq_one_letter_code
_entity_poly.pdbx_strand_id
1 'polypeptide(L)'
;MTPKILLPFLLILISFSANAQKYGNTWYFGDKAGMHFNNCNPIPVTTSNIDGFEGCATYNDTSGQVLFYTNGEKVWNRMNNVMPNGQISSSGSTKSQTIIIPFPGSYSLYYIITTCIQGQPASVSEFHIVDMSLNNGYGDVSSKNNQLTTAVPTEQVAATYHANGTDIWLVLHEYLTNNFLLFHVTPAGIPAFPQYYPVGTGLLPCSSNMNARGQIKFSPDGSKLAISGNGVGNDILSNLLSLIRFRYQYRRGFESH
;
A
#
# COMPACT_ATOMS: atom_id res chain seq x y z
N MET A 1 5.10 -67.37 24.88
CA MET A 1 4.75 -66.44 23.78
C MET A 1 3.78 -65.43 24.36
N THR A 2 4.22 -64.20 24.59
CA THR A 2 3.39 -63.10 25.13
C THR A 2 2.72 -62.37 23.98
N PRO A 3 1.39 -62.11 24.01
CA PRO A 3 0.75 -61.35 22.95
C PRO A 3 1.12 -59.87 23.13
N LYS A 4 1.80 -59.31 22.13
CA LYS A 4 1.99 -57.86 22.00
C LYS A 4 0.64 -57.26 21.56
N ILE A 5 -0.06 -56.64 22.49
CA ILE A 5 -1.23 -55.81 22.18
C ILE A 5 -0.70 -54.58 21.43
N LEU A 6 -0.90 -54.54 20.11
CA LEU A 6 -0.72 -53.32 19.33
C LEU A 6 -1.82 -52.34 19.74
N LEU A 7 -1.44 -51.30 20.47
CA LEU A 7 -2.27 -50.12 20.71
C LEU A 7 -2.41 -49.37 19.37
N PRO A 8 -3.60 -49.19 18.78
CA PRO A 8 -3.72 -48.32 17.62
C PRO A 8 -3.58 -46.88 18.11
N PHE A 9 -2.54 -46.21 17.65
CA PHE A 9 -2.30 -44.79 17.85
C PHE A 9 -3.38 -44.04 17.06
N LEU A 10 -4.51 -43.72 17.71
CA LEU A 10 -5.56 -42.89 17.14
C LEU A 10 -5.04 -41.45 17.01
N LEU A 11 -4.41 -41.15 15.87
CA LEU A 11 -4.11 -39.79 15.44
C LEU A 11 -5.44 -39.08 15.17
N ILE A 12 -5.94 -38.37 16.19
CA ILE A 12 -7.02 -37.40 16.03
C ILE A 12 -6.48 -36.29 15.14
N LEU A 13 -6.87 -36.33 13.86
CA LEU A 13 -6.75 -35.20 12.94
C LEU A 13 -7.68 -34.10 13.44
N ILE A 14 -7.18 -33.27 14.35
CA ILE A 14 -7.83 -32.00 14.66
C ILE A 14 -7.69 -31.14 13.41
N SER A 15 -8.75 -31.09 12.60
CA SER A 15 -8.86 -30.13 11.52
C SER A 15 -8.96 -28.75 12.15
N PHE A 16 -7.82 -28.09 12.34
CA PHE A 16 -7.81 -26.67 12.65
C PHE A 16 -8.34 -25.95 11.42
N SER A 17 -9.54 -25.38 11.53
CA SER A 17 -10.01 -24.38 10.58
C SER A 17 -9.04 -23.20 10.64
N ALA A 18 -8.15 -23.10 9.66
CA ALA A 18 -7.33 -21.91 9.48
C ALA A 18 -8.25 -20.78 9.03
N ASN A 19 -8.49 -19.80 9.89
CA ASN A 19 -9.13 -18.57 9.48
C ASN A 19 -8.10 -17.76 8.70
N ALA A 20 -8.30 -17.61 7.40
CA ALA A 20 -7.59 -16.57 6.66
C ALA A 20 -7.98 -15.21 7.27
N GLN A 21 -6.97 -14.41 7.55
CA GLN A 21 -7.12 -13.04 8.04
C GLN A 21 -7.89 -12.19 7.02
N LYS A 22 -8.94 -11.49 7.46
CA LYS A 22 -9.88 -10.74 6.61
C LYS A 22 -9.38 -9.34 6.21
N TYR A 23 -8.06 -9.18 6.13
CA TYR A 23 -7.44 -7.91 5.73
C TYR A 23 -7.85 -7.59 4.28
N GLY A 24 -8.48 -6.43 4.08
CA GLY A 24 -8.88 -5.98 2.75
C GLY A 24 -10.18 -6.61 2.23
N ASN A 25 -11.07 -7.10 3.10
CA ASN A 25 -12.34 -7.68 2.65
C ASN A 25 -13.35 -6.65 2.12
N THR A 26 -13.22 -5.37 2.48
CA THR A 26 -14.12 -4.31 2.00
C THR A 26 -13.32 -3.24 1.28
N TRP A 27 -13.69 -2.94 0.04
CA TRP A 27 -13.07 -1.91 -0.78
C TRP A 27 -14.07 -0.80 -1.02
N TYR A 28 -13.68 0.46 -0.80
CA TYR A 28 -14.43 1.64 -1.23
C TYR A 28 -13.64 2.38 -2.32
N PHE A 29 -14.31 2.76 -3.40
CA PHE A 29 -13.69 3.36 -4.57
C PHE A 29 -14.69 4.16 -5.43
N GLY A 30 -14.18 5.05 -6.26
CA GLY A 30 -14.97 5.80 -7.24
C GLY A 30 -16.02 6.71 -6.59
N ASP A 31 -17.21 6.75 -7.19
CA ASP A 31 -18.37 7.51 -6.72
C ASP A 31 -19.23 6.65 -5.77
N LYS A 32 -18.89 6.69 -4.48
CA LYS A 32 -19.59 6.00 -3.37
C LYS A 32 -19.72 4.48 -3.50
N ALA A 33 -19.04 3.90 -4.48
CA ALA A 33 -19.08 2.47 -4.74
C ALA A 33 -18.19 1.70 -3.75
N GLY A 34 -18.49 0.42 -3.63
CA GLY A 34 -17.70 -0.49 -2.84
C GLY A 34 -18.04 -1.94 -3.09
N MET A 35 -17.16 -2.81 -2.63
CA MET A 35 -17.27 -4.26 -2.77
C MET A 35 -16.83 -4.94 -1.49
N HIS A 36 -17.57 -5.96 -1.05
CA HIS A 36 -17.27 -6.76 0.13
C HIS A 36 -17.10 -8.23 -0.27
N PHE A 37 -15.92 -8.80 -0.01
CA PHE A 37 -15.48 -10.10 -0.56
C PHE A 37 -15.64 -11.30 0.40
N ASN A 38 -16.61 -11.27 1.31
CA ASN A 38 -16.80 -12.37 2.24
C ASN A 38 -17.19 -13.68 1.53
N ASN A 39 -16.52 -14.79 1.88
CA ASN A 39 -16.84 -16.16 1.46
C ASN A 39 -16.88 -16.38 -0.06
N CYS A 40 -15.93 -15.80 -0.81
CA CYS A 40 -15.85 -15.90 -2.28
C CYS A 40 -17.10 -15.39 -3.02
N ASN A 41 -17.97 -14.62 -2.36
CA ASN A 41 -19.13 -14.00 -2.97
C ASN A 41 -19.03 -12.48 -2.82
N PRO A 42 -18.60 -11.75 -3.86
CA PRO A 42 -18.51 -10.29 -3.82
C PRO A 42 -19.91 -9.66 -3.71
N ILE A 43 -20.10 -8.81 -2.69
CA ILE A 43 -21.36 -8.09 -2.43
C ILE A 43 -21.11 -6.58 -2.62
N PRO A 44 -21.89 -5.88 -3.46
CA PRO A 44 -21.79 -4.44 -3.59
C PRO A 44 -22.09 -3.71 -2.28
N VAL A 45 -21.33 -2.64 -2.00
CA VAL A 45 -21.55 -1.73 -0.87
C VAL A 45 -21.77 -0.33 -1.41
N THR A 46 -22.84 0.34 -1.00
CA THR A 46 -23.22 1.68 -1.48
C THR A 46 -23.29 2.71 -0.36
N THR A 47 -22.76 2.37 0.82
CA THR A 47 -22.87 3.18 2.04
C THR A 47 -21.65 4.04 2.31
N SER A 48 -20.62 3.99 1.45
CA SER A 48 -19.42 4.81 1.66
C SER A 48 -19.67 6.25 1.22
N ASN A 49 -19.03 7.20 1.89
CA ASN A 49 -18.99 8.61 1.45
C ASN A 49 -17.76 8.91 0.57
N ILE A 50 -17.09 7.88 0.04
CA ILE A 50 -15.96 8.10 -0.83
C ILE A 50 -16.44 8.75 -2.14
N ASP A 51 -15.65 9.68 -2.63
CA ASP A 51 -15.85 10.29 -3.93
C ASP A 51 -14.46 10.61 -4.47
N GLY A 52 -14.16 10.21 -5.69
CA GLY A 52 -12.85 10.41 -6.27
C GLY A 52 -12.69 9.73 -7.61
N PHE A 53 -12.07 10.44 -8.54
CA PHE A 53 -11.76 9.92 -9.87
C PHE A 53 -10.56 8.96 -9.87
N GLU A 54 -9.66 9.10 -8.90
CA GLU A 54 -8.36 8.43 -8.88
C GLU A 54 -8.14 7.56 -7.63
N GLY A 55 -6.98 7.70 -6.97
CA GLY A 55 -6.52 6.81 -5.91
C GLY A 55 -7.45 6.81 -4.71
N CYS A 56 -7.82 5.61 -4.28
CA CYS A 56 -8.56 5.36 -3.05
C CYS A 56 -7.91 4.22 -2.26
N ALA A 57 -8.04 4.26 -0.94
CA ALA A 57 -7.60 3.20 -0.05
C ALA A 57 -8.60 2.99 1.09
N THR A 58 -8.80 1.73 1.45
CA THR A 58 -9.65 1.30 2.58
C THR A 58 -8.81 0.40 3.48
N TYR A 59 -8.91 0.58 4.79
CA TYR A 59 -8.25 -0.29 5.75
C TYR A 59 -9.26 -1.00 6.64
N ASN A 60 -9.11 -2.33 6.74
CA ASN A 60 -9.94 -3.18 7.58
C ASN A 60 -9.17 -3.69 8.78
N ASP A 61 -9.88 -3.94 9.88
CA ASP A 61 -9.33 -4.73 10.98
C ASP A 61 -9.26 -6.23 10.63
N THR A 62 -8.72 -7.02 11.57
CA THR A 62 -8.58 -8.48 11.44
C THR A 62 -9.90 -9.22 11.29
N SER A 63 -11.02 -8.61 11.70
CA SER A 63 -12.36 -9.18 11.56
C SER A 63 -13.03 -8.83 10.23
N GLY A 64 -12.38 -7.99 9.41
CA GLY A 64 -12.87 -7.53 8.10
C GLY A 64 -13.70 -6.25 8.16
N GLN A 65 -13.84 -5.64 9.34
CA GLN A 65 -14.60 -4.40 9.48
C GLN A 65 -13.74 -3.21 9.06
N VAL A 66 -14.35 -2.26 8.34
CA VAL A 66 -13.65 -1.02 7.96
C VAL A 66 -13.32 -0.21 9.22
N LEU A 67 -12.07 0.23 9.32
CA LEU A 67 -11.64 1.21 10.33
C LEU A 67 -11.78 2.62 9.77
N PHE A 68 -11.20 2.85 8.59
CA PHE A 68 -11.20 4.11 7.88
C PHE A 68 -10.85 3.94 6.40
N TYR A 69 -11.07 4.98 5.62
CA TYR A 69 -10.79 5.00 4.19
C TYR A 69 -10.48 6.43 3.71
N THR A 70 -9.89 6.55 2.53
CA THR A 70 -9.50 7.82 1.93
C THR A 70 -9.54 7.77 0.41
N ASN A 71 -9.77 8.92 -0.20
CA ASN A 71 -9.62 9.20 -1.64
C ASN A 71 -8.33 10.00 -1.93
N GLY A 72 -7.40 10.08 -0.96
CA GLY A 72 -6.20 10.92 -1.06
C GLY A 72 -6.42 12.41 -0.73
N GLU A 73 -7.67 12.87 -0.61
CA GLU A 73 -8.01 14.24 -0.21
C GLU A 73 -8.57 14.29 1.22
N LYS A 74 -9.50 13.39 1.52
CA LYS A 74 -10.21 13.29 2.80
C LYS A 74 -10.00 11.92 3.41
N VAL A 75 -9.99 11.86 4.73
CA VAL A 75 -9.96 10.62 5.52
C VAL A 75 -11.28 10.52 6.26
N TRP A 76 -12.03 9.45 5.99
CA TRP A 76 -13.29 9.15 6.64
C TRP A 76 -13.11 7.98 7.59
N ASN A 77 -13.78 8.06 8.75
CA ASN A 77 -13.89 6.94 9.65
C ASN A 77 -14.99 5.96 9.20
N ARG A 78 -15.10 4.83 9.91
CA ARG A 78 -16.12 3.80 9.68
C ARG A 78 -17.59 4.27 9.77
N MET A 79 -17.85 5.43 10.36
CA MET A 79 -19.20 6.03 10.42
C MET A 79 -19.46 6.96 9.23
N ASN A 80 -18.57 6.96 8.23
CA ASN A 80 -18.58 7.84 7.06
C ASN A 80 -18.46 9.33 7.38
N ASN A 81 -18.02 9.67 8.60
CA ASN A 81 -17.68 11.04 8.97
C ASN A 81 -16.22 11.31 8.63
N VAL A 82 -15.93 12.49 8.08
CA VAL A 82 -14.53 12.94 7.93
C VAL A 82 -13.91 12.99 9.32
N MET A 83 -12.75 12.35 9.49
CA MET A 83 -11.99 12.41 10.74
C MET A 83 -11.62 13.85 11.06
N PRO A 84 -11.44 14.22 12.35
CA PRO A 84 -10.76 15.46 12.68
C PRO A 84 -9.42 15.52 11.92
N ASN A 85 -9.04 16.74 11.52
CA ASN A 85 -7.89 17.01 10.65
C ASN A 85 -7.82 16.19 9.33
N GLY A 86 -8.93 15.53 8.94
CA GLY A 86 -9.01 14.53 7.88
C GLY A 86 -8.91 15.08 6.46
N GLN A 87 -8.90 16.40 6.27
CA GLN A 87 -8.59 17.03 4.99
C GLN A 87 -7.06 17.05 4.82
N ILE A 88 -6.53 16.09 4.06
CA ILE A 88 -5.09 15.87 3.85
C ILE A 88 -4.58 16.45 2.54
N SER A 89 -5.46 16.81 1.59
CA SER A 89 -5.11 17.56 0.39
C SER A 89 -6.12 18.66 0.10
N SER A 90 -5.79 19.62 -0.77
CA SER A 90 -6.73 20.63 -1.24
C SER A 90 -7.82 19.99 -2.11
N SER A 91 -9.02 20.58 -2.12
CA SER A 91 -10.13 20.02 -2.88
C SER A 91 -9.85 19.99 -4.38
N GLY A 92 -10.03 18.83 -5.01
CA GLY A 92 -9.73 18.61 -6.43
C GLY A 92 -8.26 18.29 -6.75
N SER A 93 -7.39 18.19 -5.74
CA SER A 93 -6.03 17.66 -5.90
C SER A 93 -6.09 16.13 -5.87
N THR A 94 -6.57 15.50 -6.95
CA THR A 94 -6.59 14.04 -7.05
C THR A 94 -5.16 13.50 -7.15
N LYS A 95 -4.91 12.40 -6.45
CA LYS A 95 -3.66 11.66 -6.52
C LYS A 95 -3.96 10.31 -7.16
N SER A 96 -3.18 9.92 -8.15
CA SER A 96 -3.39 8.68 -8.90
C SER A 96 -3.28 7.42 -8.03
N GLN A 97 -2.45 7.46 -6.99
CA GLN A 97 -2.34 6.39 -6.01
C GLN A 97 -2.32 6.93 -4.58
N THR A 98 -3.05 6.23 -3.72
CA THR A 98 -2.97 6.36 -2.26
C THR A 98 -2.95 4.96 -1.67
N ILE A 99 -2.08 4.73 -0.68
CA ILE A 99 -2.03 3.44 0.03
C ILE A 99 -2.05 3.68 1.54
N ILE A 100 -2.61 2.72 2.28
CA ILE A 100 -2.58 2.71 3.74
C ILE A 100 -1.67 1.57 4.18
N ILE A 101 -0.72 1.85 5.06
CA ILE A 101 0.13 0.84 5.71
C ILE A 101 0.07 0.99 7.23
N PRO A 102 0.14 -0.09 8.01
CA PRO A 102 0.21 0.03 9.46
C PRO A 102 1.54 0.68 9.87
N PHE A 103 1.52 1.40 10.98
CA PHE A 103 2.75 1.88 11.62
C PHE A 103 3.39 0.67 12.35
N PRO A 104 4.61 0.24 11.98
CA PRO A 104 5.23 -0.94 12.59
C PRO A 104 5.31 -0.84 14.12
N GLY A 105 4.91 -1.89 14.82
CA GLY A 105 4.91 -1.91 16.29
C GLY A 105 3.75 -1.15 16.97
N SER A 106 2.79 -0.62 16.20
CA SER A 106 1.57 -0.02 16.75
C SER A 106 0.31 -0.76 16.27
N TYR A 107 -0.70 -0.82 17.15
CA TYR A 107 -2.02 -1.36 16.83
C TYR A 107 -3.03 -0.28 16.43
N SER A 108 -2.72 0.99 16.67
CA SER A 108 -3.65 2.11 16.43
C SER A 108 -3.15 3.13 15.41
N LEU A 109 -1.85 3.12 15.08
CA LEU A 109 -1.25 4.08 14.16
C LEU A 109 -1.13 3.49 12.75
N TYR A 110 -1.43 4.32 11.76
CA TYR A 110 -1.39 3.97 10.34
C TYR A 110 -0.80 5.13 9.54
N TYR A 111 -0.04 4.81 8.50
CA TYR A 111 0.36 5.77 7.50
C TYR A 111 -0.60 5.76 6.31
N ILE A 112 -0.97 6.94 5.83
CA ILE A 112 -1.49 7.15 4.48
C ILE A 112 -0.34 7.70 3.64
N ILE A 113 -0.06 7.08 2.50
CA ILE A 113 0.94 7.56 1.54
C ILE A 113 0.20 8.09 0.31
N THR A 114 0.48 9.34 -0.06
CA THR A 114 -0.04 9.98 -1.27
C THR A 114 1.10 10.29 -2.22
N THR A 115 0.93 10.01 -3.51
CA THR A 115 1.98 10.24 -4.49
C THR A 115 2.01 11.69 -4.99
N CYS A 116 3.12 12.08 -5.60
CA CYS A 116 3.15 13.29 -6.43
C CYS A 116 2.25 13.10 -7.66
N ILE A 117 2.05 14.19 -8.40
CA ILE A 117 1.37 14.18 -9.69
C ILE A 117 2.43 13.98 -10.77
N GLN A 118 2.36 12.87 -11.49
CA GLN A 118 3.11 12.60 -12.71
C GLN A 118 4.58 13.08 -12.72
N GLY A 119 5.38 12.80 -11.69
CA GLY A 119 6.79 13.22 -11.69
C GLY A 119 7.01 14.73 -11.87
N GLN A 120 6.03 15.56 -11.49
CA GLN A 120 6.17 17.01 -11.53
C GLN A 120 7.03 17.48 -10.36
N PRO A 121 8.12 18.24 -10.59
CA PRO A 121 9.01 18.70 -9.52
C PRO A 121 8.33 19.56 -8.44
N ALA A 122 7.24 20.26 -8.79
CA ALA A 122 6.46 21.07 -7.86
C ALA A 122 5.46 20.24 -7.03
N SER A 123 5.27 18.96 -7.35
CA SER A 123 4.36 18.06 -6.64
C SER A 123 5.17 17.10 -5.78
N VAL A 124 4.84 17.01 -4.49
CA VAL A 124 5.53 16.14 -3.55
C VAL A 124 4.71 14.88 -3.26
N SER A 125 5.40 13.77 -3.00
CA SER A 125 4.78 12.61 -2.33
C SER A 125 4.83 12.84 -0.83
N GLU A 126 3.74 12.54 -0.14
CA GLU A 126 3.57 12.83 1.27
C GLU A 126 3.16 11.59 2.05
N PHE A 127 3.37 11.63 3.37
CA PHE A 127 2.72 10.73 4.29
C PHE A 127 1.92 11.50 5.36
N HIS A 128 0.89 10.83 5.85
CA HIS A 128 0.00 11.30 6.91
C HIS A 128 -0.14 10.18 7.94
N ILE A 129 -0.34 10.52 9.21
CA ILE A 129 -0.49 9.57 10.31
C ILE A 129 -1.94 9.63 10.79
N VAL A 130 -2.62 8.50 10.75
CA VAL A 130 -3.93 8.28 11.37
C VAL A 130 -3.71 7.59 12.70
N ASP A 131 -4.33 8.09 13.77
CA ASP A 131 -4.36 7.45 15.08
C ASP A 131 -5.79 7.05 15.44
N MET A 132 -6.06 5.75 15.39
CA MET A 132 -7.36 5.17 15.69
C MET A 132 -7.68 5.15 17.19
N SER A 133 -6.73 5.47 18.07
CA SER A 133 -7.00 5.62 19.51
C SER A 133 -7.71 6.94 19.84
N LEU A 134 -7.65 7.92 18.93
CA LEU A 134 -8.25 9.23 19.09
C LEU A 134 -9.75 9.24 18.77
N ASN A 135 -10.41 10.36 19.08
CA ASN A 135 -11.83 10.60 18.77
C ASN A 135 -12.75 9.45 19.21
N ASN A 136 -12.59 8.98 20.45
CA ASN A 136 -13.37 7.87 21.04
C ASN A 136 -13.32 6.57 20.20
N GLY A 137 -12.19 6.28 19.55
CA GLY A 137 -12.02 5.08 18.72
C GLY A 137 -12.50 5.25 17.28
N TYR A 138 -12.91 6.46 16.86
CA TYR A 138 -13.24 6.78 15.48
C TYR A 138 -12.09 7.40 14.70
N GLY A 139 -10.94 7.62 15.34
CA GLY A 139 -9.71 8.07 14.70
C GLY A 139 -9.66 9.56 14.37
N ASP A 140 -8.43 10.03 14.21
CA ASP A 140 -8.03 11.40 13.85
C ASP A 140 -6.74 11.33 13.00
N VAL A 141 -6.53 12.30 12.13
CA VAL A 141 -5.25 12.49 11.42
C VAL A 141 -4.32 13.29 12.33
N SER A 142 -3.48 12.60 13.10
CA SER A 142 -2.59 13.20 14.10
C SER A 142 -1.39 13.94 13.49
N SER A 143 -1.01 13.62 12.24
CA SER A 143 0.01 14.36 11.47
C SER A 143 -0.28 14.28 9.97
N LYS A 144 -0.05 15.35 9.20
CA LYS A 144 -0.33 15.40 7.76
C LYS A 144 0.66 16.27 7.00
N ASN A 145 0.73 16.07 5.68
CA ASN A 145 1.56 16.82 4.74
C ASN A 145 3.06 16.73 5.06
N ASN A 146 3.48 15.55 5.54
CA ASN A 146 4.90 15.28 5.76
C ASN A 146 5.50 14.84 4.43
N GLN A 147 6.49 15.58 3.93
CA GLN A 147 7.18 15.22 2.70
C GLN A 147 7.91 13.88 2.87
N LEU A 148 7.65 12.94 1.95
CA LEU A 148 8.22 11.59 1.99
C LEU A 148 9.66 11.55 1.44
N THR A 149 9.96 12.38 0.44
CA THR A 149 11.28 12.46 -0.20
C THR A 149 11.46 13.81 -0.90
N THR A 150 12.72 14.23 -1.06
CA THR A 150 13.11 15.38 -1.89
C THR A 150 13.39 15.01 -3.34
N ALA A 151 13.48 13.72 -3.66
CA ALA A 151 13.50 13.25 -5.05
C ALA A 151 12.16 13.56 -5.73
N VAL A 152 12.13 13.47 -7.06
CA VAL A 152 10.91 13.62 -7.86
C VAL A 152 10.40 12.22 -8.23
N PRO A 153 9.55 11.58 -7.41
CA PRO A 153 9.03 10.26 -7.72
C PRO A 153 8.02 10.31 -8.85
N THR A 154 7.69 9.14 -9.38
CA THR A 154 6.53 8.86 -10.21
C THR A 154 5.28 8.73 -9.35
N GLU A 155 4.17 8.38 -10.00
CA GLU A 155 2.90 8.05 -9.34
C GLU A 155 2.84 6.64 -8.74
N GLN A 156 3.95 5.92 -8.77
CA GLN A 156 3.97 4.51 -8.46
C GLN A 156 4.44 4.29 -7.03
N VAL A 157 3.61 3.64 -6.22
CA VAL A 157 3.91 3.31 -4.83
C VAL A 157 3.46 1.89 -4.49
N ALA A 158 4.27 1.19 -3.68
CA ALA A 158 3.91 -0.11 -3.15
C ALA A 158 4.53 -0.34 -1.78
N ALA A 159 3.94 -1.26 -1.01
CA ALA A 159 4.51 -1.70 0.24
C ALA A 159 4.36 -3.21 0.44
N THR A 160 5.28 -3.81 1.19
CA THR A 160 5.22 -5.20 1.64
C THR A 160 5.86 -5.34 3.02
N TYR A 161 5.47 -6.34 3.79
CA TYR A 161 6.15 -6.66 5.03
C TYR A 161 7.59 -7.13 4.79
N HIS A 162 8.48 -6.71 5.68
CA HIS A 162 9.78 -7.34 5.87
C HIS A 162 9.58 -8.75 6.44
N ALA A 163 10.57 -9.63 6.24
CA ALA A 163 10.53 -11.01 6.73
C ALA A 163 10.48 -11.18 8.26
N ASN A 164 10.68 -10.09 9.01
CA ASN A 164 10.58 -10.12 10.46
C ASN A 164 9.11 -10.01 10.93
N GLY A 165 8.17 -9.82 9.99
CA GLY A 165 6.73 -9.77 10.26
C GLY A 165 6.23 -8.44 10.84
N THR A 166 7.12 -7.46 11.03
CA THR A 166 6.78 -6.18 11.68
C THR A 166 7.15 -4.99 10.82
N ASP A 167 8.38 -4.94 10.32
CA ASP A 167 8.86 -3.83 9.50
C ASP A 167 8.21 -3.88 8.11
N ILE A 168 8.23 -2.75 7.42
CA ILE A 168 7.62 -2.61 6.09
C ILE A 168 8.66 -2.04 5.13
N TRP A 169 8.74 -2.65 3.95
CA TRP A 169 9.36 -2.04 2.79
C TRP A 169 8.32 -1.19 2.07
N LEU A 170 8.55 0.12 2.02
CA LEU A 170 7.79 1.05 1.18
C LEU A 170 8.67 1.45 -0.01
N VAL A 171 8.12 1.41 -1.21
CA VAL A 171 8.86 1.63 -2.45
C VAL A 171 8.14 2.63 -3.34
N LEU A 172 8.90 3.62 -3.81
CA LEU A 172 8.54 4.51 -4.91
C LEU A 172 9.54 4.31 -6.05
N HIS A 173 9.26 4.89 -7.23
CA HIS A 173 10.20 4.95 -8.35
C HIS A 173 10.47 6.40 -8.71
N GLU A 174 11.74 6.78 -8.85
CA GLU A 174 12.14 8.15 -9.22
C GLU A 174 11.92 8.39 -10.71
N TYR A 175 11.40 9.56 -11.07
CA TYR A 175 11.10 9.89 -12.45
C TYR A 175 12.37 10.19 -13.25
N LEU A 176 12.42 9.74 -14.51
CA LEU A 176 13.57 9.86 -15.43
C LEU A 176 14.86 9.13 -15.02
N THR A 177 14.81 8.32 -13.97
CA THR A 177 15.93 7.46 -13.56
C THR A 177 15.46 6.01 -13.50
N ASN A 178 16.38 5.07 -13.26
CA ASN A 178 16.06 3.68 -12.95
C ASN A 178 16.08 3.41 -11.43
N ASN A 179 15.98 4.46 -10.61
CA ASN A 179 16.06 4.33 -9.16
C ASN A 179 14.71 3.97 -8.56
N PHE A 180 14.69 2.86 -7.83
CA PHE A 180 13.69 2.62 -6.79
C PHE A 180 14.13 3.33 -5.52
N LEU A 181 13.19 4.01 -4.86
CA LEU A 181 13.37 4.66 -3.57
C LEU A 181 12.80 3.75 -2.48
N LEU A 182 13.66 3.06 -1.74
CA LEU A 182 13.26 2.12 -0.70
C LEU A 182 13.31 2.77 0.67
N PHE A 183 12.23 2.65 1.40
CA PHE A 183 12.12 3.03 2.80
C PHE A 183 11.96 1.76 3.64
N HIS A 184 12.90 1.54 4.56
CA HIS A 184 12.76 0.51 5.60
C HIS A 184 12.01 1.12 6.79
N VAL A 185 10.69 0.98 6.79
CA VAL A 185 9.82 1.52 7.82
C VAL A 185 9.84 0.59 9.01
N THR A 186 10.18 1.12 10.18
CA THR A 186 10.36 0.35 11.43
C THR A 186 9.50 0.98 12.54
N PRO A 187 9.52 0.46 13.79
CA PRO A 187 8.86 1.14 14.90
C PRO A 187 9.39 2.55 15.20
N ALA A 188 10.55 2.93 14.65
CA ALA A 188 11.04 4.31 14.69
C ALA A 188 10.35 5.23 13.65
N GLY A 189 9.49 4.68 12.79
CA GLY A 189 8.79 5.38 11.71
C GLY A 189 9.46 5.24 10.34
N ILE A 190 8.99 6.05 9.39
CA ILE A 190 9.58 6.19 8.04
C ILE A 190 10.92 6.96 8.17
N PRO A 191 12.04 6.45 7.62
CA PRO A 191 13.32 7.15 7.66
C PRO A 191 13.29 8.43 6.82
N ALA A 192 14.06 9.44 7.22
CA ALA A 192 14.11 10.74 6.55
C ALA A 192 14.61 10.69 5.09
N PHE A 193 15.42 9.67 4.74
CA PHE A 193 15.96 9.49 3.40
C PHE A 193 15.77 8.04 2.92
N PRO A 194 15.37 7.82 1.66
CA PRO A 194 15.32 6.49 1.09
C PRO A 194 16.72 5.96 0.79
N GLN A 195 16.81 4.64 0.66
CA GLN A 195 17.88 3.98 -0.06
C GLN A 195 17.56 4.01 -1.56
N TYR A 196 18.48 4.52 -2.37
CA TYR A 196 18.37 4.50 -3.82
C TYR A 196 18.86 3.17 -4.36
N TYR A 197 18.07 2.54 -5.22
CA TYR A 197 18.41 1.27 -5.81
C TYR A 197 18.22 1.31 -7.34
N PRO A 198 19.29 1.49 -8.13
CA PRO A 198 19.22 1.56 -9.58
C PRO A 198 19.05 0.16 -10.18
N VAL A 199 17.86 -0.18 -10.68
CA VAL A 199 17.57 -1.45 -11.33
C VAL A 199 16.72 -1.25 -12.57
N GLY A 200 17.06 -1.97 -13.64
CA GLY A 200 16.32 -1.94 -14.89
C GLY A 200 16.55 -0.65 -15.68
N THR A 201 15.61 -0.34 -16.56
CA THR A 201 15.64 0.84 -17.42
C THR A 201 14.86 1.98 -16.79
N GLY A 202 15.40 3.20 -16.91
CA GLY A 202 14.68 4.37 -16.46
C GLY A 202 13.49 4.70 -17.35
N LEU A 203 12.54 5.47 -16.82
CA LEU A 203 11.43 6.01 -17.59
C LEU A 203 11.95 7.13 -18.50
N LEU A 204 12.05 6.89 -19.80
CA LEU A 204 12.60 7.88 -20.74
C LEU A 204 11.68 9.10 -20.88
N PRO A 205 12.21 10.33 -21.06
CA PRO A 205 11.39 11.53 -21.22
C PRO A 205 10.40 11.41 -22.39
N CYS A 206 9.21 11.99 -22.26
CA CYS A 206 8.28 12.13 -23.37
C CYS A 206 7.62 13.52 -23.39
N SER A 207 6.80 13.81 -24.41
CA SER A 207 6.16 15.13 -24.61
C SER A 207 5.19 15.54 -23.50
N SER A 208 4.90 14.64 -22.57
CA SER A 208 4.15 14.85 -21.35
C SER A 208 4.80 14.04 -20.22
N ASN A 209 4.34 14.19 -18.98
CA ASN A 209 4.73 13.26 -17.91
C ASN A 209 3.80 12.03 -17.80
N MET A 210 3.15 11.62 -18.89
CA MET A 210 2.22 10.47 -18.85
C MET A 210 2.92 9.13 -18.56
N ASN A 211 4.19 9.00 -18.94
CA ASN A 211 5.08 7.89 -18.61
C ASN A 211 5.43 7.80 -17.10
N ALA A 212 5.19 8.85 -16.31
CA ALA A 212 5.30 8.81 -14.85
C ALA A 212 4.10 8.15 -14.16
N ARG A 213 3.05 7.78 -14.92
CA ARG A 213 1.90 7.00 -14.46
C ARG A 213 2.21 5.52 -14.54
N GLY A 214 1.61 4.73 -13.65
CA GLY A 214 1.79 3.28 -13.67
C GLY A 214 1.35 2.61 -12.38
N GLN A 215 1.82 1.38 -12.16
CA GLN A 215 1.65 0.63 -10.91
C GLN A 215 2.96 -0.04 -10.53
N ILE A 216 3.18 -0.19 -9.22
CA ILE A 216 4.18 -1.12 -8.67
C ILE A 216 3.42 -2.07 -7.75
N LYS A 217 3.72 -3.37 -7.79
CA LYS A 217 3.14 -4.37 -6.91
C LYS A 217 4.16 -5.42 -6.50
N PHE A 218 4.17 -5.77 -5.23
CA PHE A 218 4.90 -6.93 -4.74
C PHE A 218 4.14 -8.22 -5.04
N SER A 219 4.86 -9.33 -5.19
CA SER A 219 4.26 -10.66 -5.09
C SER A 219 3.71 -10.89 -3.67
N PRO A 220 2.73 -11.80 -3.49
CA PRO A 220 2.13 -12.04 -2.17
C PRO A 220 3.12 -12.43 -1.06
N ASP A 221 4.23 -13.07 -1.43
CA ASP A 221 5.33 -13.46 -0.53
C ASP A 221 6.41 -12.38 -0.39
N GLY A 222 6.26 -11.22 -1.05
CA GLY A 222 7.21 -10.13 -1.07
C GLY A 222 8.51 -10.41 -1.84
N SER A 223 8.70 -11.59 -2.45
CA SER A 223 9.98 -11.99 -3.06
C SER A 223 10.24 -11.38 -4.44
N LYS A 224 9.22 -10.75 -5.05
CA LYS A 224 9.29 -10.13 -6.37
C LYS A 224 8.58 -8.79 -6.35
N LEU A 225 9.04 -7.89 -7.21
CA LEU A 225 8.40 -6.62 -7.51
C LEU A 225 8.11 -6.56 -9.01
N ALA A 226 6.88 -6.26 -9.38
CA ALA A 226 6.51 -5.90 -10.73
C ALA A 226 6.28 -4.39 -10.81
N ILE A 227 6.83 -3.76 -11.83
CA ILE A 227 6.54 -2.38 -12.19
C ILE A 227 5.92 -2.37 -13.58
N SER A 228 4.78 -1.67 -13.73
CA SER A 228 4.19 -1.35 -15.01
C SER A 228 4.09 0.15 -15.20
N GLY A 229 4.51 0.66 -16.35
CA GLY A 229 4.40 2.07 -16.71
C GLY A 229 3.87 2.20 -18.14
N ASN A 230 3.16 3.29 -18.42
CA ASN A 230 2.76 3.57 -19.79
C ASN A 230 4.00 3.91 -20.63
N GLY A 231 4.19 3.14 -21.68
CA GLY A 231 4.96 3.61 -22.81
C GLY A 231 4.30 4.83 -23.46
N VAL A 232 5.16 5.69 -24.02
CA VAL A 232 4.87 6.87 -24.82
C VAL A 232 3.72 6.64 -25.81
N GLY A 233 2.98 7.72 -26.13
CA GLY A 233 1.89 7.77 -27.11
C GLY A 233 2.05 6.87 -28.34
N ASN A 234 1.47 5.68 -28.26
CA ASN A 234 1.47 4.63 -29.28
C ASN A 234 2.84 3.96 -29.59
N ASP A 235 3.88 4.17 -28.78
CA ASP A 235 5.14 3.42 -28.90
C ASP A 235 5.16 2.20 -27.98
N ILE A 236 4.81 1.05 -28.54
CA ILE A 236 4.80 -0.25 -27.86
C ILE A 236 6.15 -0.67 -27.25
N LEU A 237 7.27 -0.07 -27.66
CA LEU A 237 8.61 -0.37 -27.11
C LEU A 237 8.89 0.30 -25.76
N SER A 238 8.05 1.25 -25.36
CA SER A 238 8.23 2.01 -24.12
C SER A 238 7.33 1.53 -22.97
N ASN A 239 6.48 0.53 -23.22
CA ASN A 239 5.74 -0.16 -22.16
C ASN A 239 6.73 -0.91 -21.29
N LEU A 240 6.94 -0.42 -20.07
CA LEU A 240 7.77 -1.09 -19.10
C LEU A 240 6.92 -2.11 -18.37
N LEU A 241 7.19 -3.39 -18.54
CA LEU A 241 6.87 -4.42 -17.55
C LEU A 241 8.17 -5.04 -17.09
N SER A 242 8.62 -4.69 -15.89
CA SER A 242 9.83 -5.26 -15.30
C SER A 242 9.45 -6.08 -14.07
N LEU A 243 9.89 -7.33 -14.06
CA LEU A 243 9.81 -8.21 -12.89
C LEU A 243 11.20 -8.29 -12.26
N ILE A 244 11.31 -7.83 -11.02
CA ILE A 244 12.57 -7.71 -10.30
C ILE A 244 12.52 -8.62 -9.08
N ARG A 245 13.61 -9.34 -8.80
CA ARG A 245 13.75 -10.09 -7.55
C ARG A 245 13.90 -9.11 -6.38
N PHE A 246 13.09 -9.29 -5.35
CA PHE A 246 13.14 -8.48 -4.14
C PHE A 246 13.48 -9.36 -2.94
N ARG A 247 14.54 -9.00 -2.23
CA ARG A 247 15.03 -9.72 -1.05
C ARG A 247 14.45 -9.08 0.21
N TYR A 248 13.14 -9.29 0.43
CA TYR A 248 12.39 -8.75 1.59
C TYR A 248 12.95 -9.13 2.98
N GLN A 249 13.86 -10.10 3.04
CA GLN A 249 14.51 -10.61 4.24
C GLN A 249 15.78 -9.86 4.66
N TYR A 250 16.35 -9.02 3.79
CA TYR A 250 17.67 -8.40 3.99
C TYR A 250 17.56 -6.88 4.02
N ARG A 251 18.51 -6.21 4.71
CA ARG A 251 18.61 -4.73 4.77
C ARG A 251 18.87 -4.04 3.41
N ARG A 252 19.04 -4.79 2.32
CA ARG A 252 19.18 -4.31 0.94
C ARG A 252 18.14 -5.02 0.09
N GLY A 253 17.14 -4.30 -0.42
CA GLY A 253 15.93 -4.88 -1.01
C GLY A 253 16.10 -5.52 -2.39
N PHE A 254 17.13 -5.18 -3.16
CA PHE A 254 17.32 -5.68 -4.52
C PHE A 254 18.76 -6.22 -4.72
N GLU A 255 19.00 -6.95 -5.82
CA GLU A 255 20.34 -7.30 -6.34
C GLU A 255 20.51 -6.78 -7.77
N SER A 256 21.70 -6.24 -8.09
CA SER A 256 22.15 -6.07 -9.47
C SER A 256 22.46 -7.44 -10.07
N HIS A 257 21.89 -7.76 -11.23
CA HIS A 257 22.45 -8.81 -12.09
C HIS A 257 23.56 -8.21 -12.96
#